data_AF-A0A2A5X1Y1-F1
#
_entry.id   AF-A0A2A5X1Y1-F1
#
_cell.length_a   1.000
_cell.length_b   1.000
_cell.length_c   1.000
_cell.angle_alpha   90.00
_cell.angle_beta   90.00
_cell.angle_gamma   90.00
#
_symmetry.space_group_name_H-M   'P 1'
#
loop_
_entity.id
_entity.type
_entity.pdbx_description
1 polymer ?
#
loop_
_entity_poly.entity_id
_entity_poly.type
_entity_poly.pdbx_seq_one_letter_code
_entity_poly.pdbx_strand_id
1 'polypeptide(L)'
;MKLIITGGRQSESSLSYFNKEWSNGICGVIYEYDSEDKTLVEKVNYQTPLKFRPKKNFSISFKSGSIFNNKLYITSLTEVLVYTLPNYKLEERISLKIFNDLHHVIRYNNDIFIVITGLDIVARYSLSKKKILCVYNCFPEIDTWNRFDKQKDYRKINTTKPHLCHPNHVTIHDDKLFITRYKQQDVLVYSLEGKIIDTIILNEGIPHDGSIFNNKLIYTVVNGKIIEINKNNLKETEIINLNKFEKKGRSLGWCRGFQQLDDKNYVGFSRIRPTKFIENVKWLGNKLTNEVKLKKPTRLVCYNKNYSKILKEINLEKLGINWVFSILKY
;
A
#
# COMPACT_ATOMS: atom_id res chain seq x y z
N MET A 1 10.00 7.58 -20.25
CA MET A 1 8.72 7.31 -19.51
C MET A 1 9.01 7.19 -18.02
N LYS A 2 8.11 7.69 -17.15
CA LYS A 2 8.39 7.90 -15.73
C LYS A 2 7.52 7.03 -14.80
N LEU A 3 8.13 6.59 -13.70
CA LEU A 3 7.45 5.93 -12.59
C LEU A 3 7.59 6.77 -11.33
N ILE A 4 6.50 6.90 -10.58
CA ILE A 4 6.51 7.51 -9.25
C ILE A 4 6.53 6.39 -8.22
N ILE A 5 7.53 6.40 -7.35
CA ILE A 5 7.72 5.45 -6.26
C ILE A 5 7.41 6.17 -4.96
N THR A 6 6.46 5.64 -4.18
CA THR A 6 6.08 6.21 -2.89
C THR A 6 6.52 5.34 -1.74
N GLY A 7 6.87 5.97 -0.62
CA GLY A 7 7.39 5.22 0.50
C GLY A 7 7.63 5.99 1.78
N GLY A 8 8.34 5.33 2.69
CA GLY A 8 8.79 5.90 3.96
C GLY A 8 10.28 5.71 4.18
N ARG A 9 10.87 6.70 4.85
CA ARG A 9 12.22 6.64 5.39
C ARG A 9 12.17 6.27 6.87
N GLN A 10 13.08 5.40 7.27
CA GLN A 10 13.31 5.00 8.64
C GLN A 10 14.45 5.82 9.25
N SER A 11 14.45 6.00 10.56
CA SER A 11 15.62 6.53 11.27
C SER A 11 16.86 5.65 11.02
N GLU A 12 18.03 6.28 10.88
CA GLU A 12 19.32 5.58 10.70
C GLU A 12 19.80 4.85 11.98
N SER A 13 19.13 5.06 13.11
CA SER A 13 19.46 4.34 14.34
C SER A 13 19.30 2.83 14.15
N SER A 14 20.31 2.05 14.52
CA SER A 14 20.25 0.58 14.54
C SER A 14 19.11 0.05 15.43
N LEU A 15 18.72 0.81 16.46
CA LEU A 15 17.61 0.50 17.36
C LEU A 15 16.24 0.71 16.72
N SER A 16 16.14 1.54 15.66
CA SER A 16 14.88 1.79 14.97
C SER A 16 14.28 0.51 14.36
N TYR A 17 15.10 -0.49 14.09
CA TYR A 17 14.70 -1.80 13.59
C TYR A 17 13.86 -2.61 14.59
N PHE A 18 14.00 -2.32 15.88
CA PHE A 18 13.28 -2.99 16.98
C PHE A 18 12.06 -2.21 17.48
N ASN A 19 11.92 -0.95 17.06
CA ASN A 19 10.79 -0.12 17.45
C ASN A 19 9.49 -0.62 16.79
N LYS A 20 8.36 -0.36 17.45
CA LYS A 20 7.02 -0.72 16.96
C LYS A 20 6.75 -0.05 15.61
N GLU A 21 6.05 -0.74 14.70
CA GLU A 21 5.82 -0.26 13.32
C GLU A 21 5.32 1.20 13.25
N TRP A 22 4.44 1.57 14.17
CA TRP A 22 3.83 2.89 14.30
C TRP A 22 4.74 3.96 14.94
N SER A 23 6.04 3.70 15.09
CA SER A 23 7.02 4.65 15.64
C SER A 23 8.33 4.78 14.83
N ASN A 24 8.40 4.20 13.62
CA ASN A 24 9.69 4.03 12.94
C ASN A 24 9.91 5.00 11.78
N GLY A 25 8.84 5.61 11.28
CA GLY A 25 8.88 6.45 10.09
C GLY A 25 9.18 7.87 10.45
N ILE A 26 10.21 8.43 9.83
CA ILE A 26 10.62 9.81 10.08
C ILE A 26 10.07 10.75 9.02
N CYS A 27 9.88 10.29 7.78
CA CYS A 27 9.25 11.05 6.71
C CYS A 27 8.66 10.15 5.60
N GLY A 28 7.68 10.70 4.89
CA GLY A 28 7.23 10.17 3.61
C GLY A 28 8.11 10.70 2.49
N VAL A 29 8.43 9.83 1.53
CA VAL A 29 9.28 10.18 0.38
C VAL A 29 8.61 9.79 -0.94
N ILE A 30 8.81 10.64 -1.95
CA ILE A 30 8.40 10.37 -3.34
C ILE A 30 9.63 10.48 -4.22
N TYR A 31 9.85 9.46 -5.04
CA TYR A 31 10.91 9.39 -6.02
C TYR A 31 10.32 9.26 -7.43
N GLU A 32 10.92 9.94 -8.39
CA GLU A 32 10.63 9.79 -9.82
C GLU A 32 11.75 8.97 -10.46
N TYR A 33 11.39 7.83 -11.04
CA TYR A 33 12.28 6.99 -11.83
C TYR A 33 12.02 7.24 -13.31
N ASP A 34 13.02 7.72 -14.04
CA ASP A 34 13.01 7.73 -15.49
C ASP A 34 13.54 6.39 -16.02
N SER A 35 12.73 5.70 -16.80
CA SER A 35 13.08 4.40 -17.36
C SER A 35 14.03 4.47 -18.56
N GLU A 36 14.08 5.61 -19.25
CA GLU A 36 14.96 5.85 -20.41
C GLU A 36 16.35 6.27 -19.92
N ASP A 37 16.41 7.35 -19.15
CA ASP A 37 17.67 7.87 -18.59
C ASP A 37 18.19 7.03 -17.41
N LYS A 38 17.37 6.10 -16.91
CA LYS A 38 17.67 5.22 -15.77
C LYS A 38 17.97 5.99 -14.48
N THR A 39 17.56 7.25 -14.39
CA THR A 39 17.76 8.13 -13.24
C THR A 39 16.64 7.98 -12.22
N LEU A 40 16.98 8.07 -10.93
CA LEU A 40 16.03 8.04 -9.83
C LEU A 40 16.25 9.26 -8.94
N VAL A 41 15.26 10.15 -8.89
CA VAL A 41 15.39 11.48 -8.25
C VAL A 41 14.36 11.64 -7.14
N GLU A 42 14.79 12.08 -5.95
CA GLU A 42 13.88 12.47 -4.87
C GLU A 42 13.13 13.75 -5.27
N LYS A 43 11.80 13.72 -5.19
CA LYS A 43 10.94 14.85 -5.55
C LYS A 43 10.24 15.46 -4.35
N VAL A 44 9.91 14.64 -3.35
CA VAL A 44 9.22 15.09 -2.14
C VAL A 44 9.81 14.39 -0.92
N ASN A 45 10.03 15.17 0.13
CA ASN A 45 10.32 14.73 1.49
C ASN A 45 9.33 15.41 2.43
N TYR A 46 8.52 14.61 3.11
CA TYR A 46 7.32 15.11 3.78
C TYR A 46 7.24 14.66 5.24
N GLN A 47 6.95 15.62 6.12
CA GLN A 47 6.62 15.38 7.51
C GLN A 47 5.20 15.84 7.81
N THR A 48 4.40 14.96 8.41
CA THR A 48 3.07 15.31 8.87
C THR A 48 3.14 16.38 9.97
N PRO A 49 2.48 17.56 9.79
CA PRO A 49 2.42 18.60 10.79
C PRO A 49 1.83 18.10 12.12
N LEU A 50 2.31 18.63 13.25
CA LEU A 50 1.85 18.24 14.60
C LEU A 50 0.31 18.30 14.75
N LYS A 51 -0.34 19.26 14.08
CA LYS A 51 -1.80 19.39 14.09
C LYS A 51 -2.54 18.19 13.47
N PHE A 52 -1.90 17.37 12.64
CA PHE A 52 -2.52 16.24 11.95
C PHE A 52 -2.00 14.86 12.39
N ARG A 53 -1.19 14.79 13.44
CA ARG A 53 -0.69 13.51 13.99
C ARG A 53 -0.72 13.49 15.52
N PRO A 54 -0.46 12.34 16.16
CA PRO A 54 -0.23 12.28 17.59
C PRO A 54 1.06 13.01 18.01
N LYS A 55 1.12 13.43 19.29
CA LYS A 55 2.28 14.16 19.84
C LYS A 55 3.51 13.26 20.06
N LYS A 56 3.31 12.00 20.43
CA LYS A 56 4.36 11.02 20.80
C LYS A 56 4.08 9.68 20.14
N ASN A 57 5.12 8.86 19.91
CA ASN A 57 5.02 7.49 19.41
C ASN A 57 4.22 7.37 18.09
N PHE A 58 4.56 8.22 17.12
CA PHE A 58 3.96 8.26 15.79
C PHE A 58 4.98 7.86 14.73
N SER A 59 4.49 7.47 13.56
CA SER A 59 5.28 7.18 12.37
C SER A 59 4.84 8.12 11.25
N ILE A 60 5.77 8.46 10.38
CA ILE A 60 5.51 9.22 9.17
C ILE A 60 6.05 8.44 7.98
N SER A 61 5.15 8.15 7.04
CA SER A 61 5.48 7.64 5.72
C SER A 61 4.38 8.04 4.75
N PHE A 62 4.70 8.06 3.46
CA PHE A 62 3.67 7.90 2.47
C PHE A 62 3.28 6.44 2.34
N LYS A 63 2.02 6.23 1.97
CA LYS A 63 1.43 4.94 1.66
C LYS A 63 1.10 4.92 0.16
N SER A 64 0.08 4.17 -0.24
CA SER A 64 -0.29 4.07 -1.64
C SER A 64 -1.16 5.24 -2.10
N GLY A 65 -1.19 5.47 -3.41
CA GLY A 65 -1.92 6.58 -4.02
C GLY A 65 -2.38 6.26 -5.44
N SER A 66 -2.75 7.31 -6.17
CA SER A 66 -3.15 7.24 -7.58
C SER A 66 -2.85 8.56 -8.28
N ILE A 67 -2.78 8.51 -9.61
CA ILE A 67 -2.62 9.70 -10.45
C ILE A 67 -3.90 9.90 -11.24
N PHE A 68 -4.38 11.14 -11.28
CA PHE A 68 -5.54 11.54 -12.07
C PHE A 68 -5.35 12.97 -12.55
N ASN A 69 -5.50 13.21 -13.86
CA ASN A 69 -5.36 14.53 -14.49
C ASN A 69 -4.11 15.31 -14.04
N ASN A 70 -2.93 14.70 -14.17
CA ASN A 70 -1.64 15.28 -13.74
C ASN A 70 -1.57 15.68 -12.26
N LYS A 71 -2.39 15.05 -11.40
CA LYS A 71 -2.31 15.20 -9.95
C LYS A 71 -2.05 13.86 -9.30
N LEU A 72 -1.09 13.84 -8.38
CA LEU A 72 -0.80 12.71 -7.52
C LEU A 72 -1.61 12.85 -6.23
N TYR A 73 -2.55 11.94 -6.02
CA TYR A 73 -3.27 11.75 -4.77
C TYR A 73 -2.53 10.69 -3.96
N ILE A 74 -2.10 11.03 -2.76
CA ILE A 74 -1.30 10.13 -1.92
C ILE A 74 -1.68 10.27 -0.45
N THR A 75 -1.61 9.18 0.29
CA THR A 75 -1.89 9.20 1.72
C THR A 75 -0.60 9.22 2.56
N SER A 76 -0.60 10.03 3.63
CA SER A 76 0.21 9.76 4.82
C SER A 76 -0.56 8.81 5.74
N LEU A 77 -0.22 8.71 7.03
CA LEU A 77 -1.03 7.94 7.98
C LEU A 77 -2.36 8.62 8.33
N THR A 78 -2.48 9.94 8.15
CA THR A 78 -3.61 10.74 8.67
C THR A 78 -4.07 11.85 7.73
N GLU A 79 -3.59 11.84 6.49
CA GLU A 79 -3.84 12.89 5.50
C GLU A 79 -3.90 12.31 4.09
N VAL A 80 -4.76 12.87 3.25
CA VAL A 80 -4.64 12.79 1.79
C VAL A 80 -3.97 14.08 1.32
N LEU A 81 -2.89 13.96 0.56
CA LEU A 81 -2.18 15.07 -0.06
C LEU A 81 -2.35 15.00 -1.57
N VAL A 82 -2.53 16.17 -2.19
CA VAL A 82 -2.65 16.30 -3.64
C VAL A 82 -1.49 17.14 -4.14
N TYR A 83 -0.62 16.54 -4.94
CA TYR A 83 0.51 17.20 -5.58
C TYR A 83 0.25 17.38 -7.07
N THR A 84 0.60 18.55 -7.62
CA THR A 84 0.62 18.75 -9.08
C THR A 84 1.81 18.02 -9.70
N LEU A 85 1.67 17.43 -10.88
CA LEU A 85 2.75 16.86 -11.67
C LEU A 85 3.01 17.74 -12.92
N PRO A 86 4.26 17.89 -13.40
CA PRO A 86 5.49 17.23 -12.93
C PRO A 86 6.18 17.93 -11.75
N ASN A 87 5.69 19.07 -11.28
CA ASN A 87 6.45 19.94 -10.36
C ASN A 87 6.38 19.53 -8.88
N TYR A 88 5.56 18.55 -8.53
CA TYR A 88 5.33 18.09 -7.16
C TYR A 88 5.00 19.21 -6.16
N LYS A 89 4.26 20.24 -6.60
CA LYS A 89 3.76 21.30 -5.72
C LYS A 89 2.54 20.78 -4.96
N LEU A 90 2.57 20.86 -3.63
CA LEU A 90 1.41 20.53 -2.80
C LEU A 90 0.30 21.55 -3.06
N GLU A 91 -0.84 21.10 -3.57
CA GLU A 91 -1.98 21.93 -3.92
C GLU A 91 -3.10 21.82 -2.86
N GLU A 92 -3.38 20.60 -2.40
CA GLU A 92 -4.45 20.36 -1.44
C GLU A 92 -4.02 19.37 -0.35
N ARG A 93 -4.58 19.59 0.84
CA ARG A 93 -4.45 18.72 2.01
C ARG A 93 -5.82 18.45 2.61
N ILE A 94 -6.19 17.19 2.69
CA ILE A 94 -7.42 16.74 3.36
C ILE A 94 -7.00 15.94 4.58
N SER A 95 -7.49 16.33 5.76
CA SER A 95 -7.21 15.62 7.02
C SER A 95 -8.44 15.65 7.91
N LEU A 96 -9.22 14.58 7.87
CA LEU A 96 -10.49 14.44 8.61
C LEU A 96 -10.26 13.77 9.95
N LYS A 97 -11.10 14.09 10.95
CA LYS A 97 -11.02 13.49 12.30
C LYS A 97 -11.04 11.96 12.29
N ILE A 98 -11.69 11.34 11.31
CA ILE A 98 -11.77 9.88 11.18
C ILE A 98 -10.49 9.23 10.61
N PHE A 99 -9.48 10.00 10.19
CA PHE A 99 -8.28 9.44 9.55
C PHE A 99 -7.33 8.82 10.58
N ASN A 100 -7.02 7.54 10.37
CA ASN A 100 -6.02 6.78 11.09
C ASN A 100 -5.52 5.63 10.23
N ASP A 101 -4.18 5.49 10.16
CA ASP A 101 -3.49 4.50 9.32
C ASP A 101 -4.09 4.42 7.91
N LEU A 102 -4.21 5.56 7.23
CA LEU A 102 -4.65 5.56 5.83
C LEU A 102 -3.68 4.72 5.00
N HIS A 103 -4.19 4.05 3.98
CA HIS A 103 -3.39 3.06 3.25
C HIS A 103 -3.38 3.26 1.74
N HIS A 104 -4.47 3.78 1.19
CA HIS A 104 -4.61 4.07 -0.22
C HIS A 104 -5.66 5.16 -0.48
N VAL A 105 -5.52 5.84 -1.62
CA VAL A 105 -6.53 6.76 -2.15
C VAL A 105 -6.60 6.64 -3.67
N ILE A 106 -7.82 6.53 -4.20
CA ILE A 106 -8.09 6.62 -5.63
C ILE A 106 -9.07 7.74 -5.95
N ARG A 107 -8.82 8.44 -7.07
CA ARG A 107 -9.70 9.45 -7.62
C ARG A 107 -10.64 8.82 -8.65
N TYR A 108 -11.93 9.09 -8.54
CA TYR A 108 -12.94 8.63 -9.51
C TYR A 108 -14.05 9.68 -9.67
N ASN A 109 -14.30 10.12 -10.91
CA ASN A 109 -15.27 11.17 -11.28
C ASN A 109 -15.10 12.52 -10.59
N ASN A 110 -15.84 12.86 -9.53
CA ASN A 110 -15.62 14.07 -8.69
C ASN A 110 -15.33 13.77 -7.21
N ASP A 111 -15.12 12.49 -6.89
CA ASP A 111 -14.91 12.02 -5.54
C ASP A 111 -13.54 11.33 -5.42
N ILE A 112 -13.08 11.16 -4.19
CA ILE A 112 -11.97 10.29 -3.83
C ILE A 112 -12.46 9.19 -2.90
N PHE A 113 -11.88 8.01 -3.05
CA PHE A 113 -12.13 6.85 -2.22
C PHE A 113 -10.89 6.58 -1.40
N ILE A 114 -11.04 6.63 -0.08
CA ILE A 114 -9.92 6.65 0.86
C ILE A 114 -10.00 5.40 1.72
N VAL A 115 -8.97 4.57 1.69
CA VAL A 115 -8.85 3.41 2.58
C VAL A 115 -8.38 3.89 3.95
N ILE A 116 -9.24 3.75 4.96
CA ILE A 116 -8.97 4.10 6.35
C ILE A 116 -8.83 2.80 7.13
N THR A 117 -7.63 2.21 7.06
CA THR A 117 -7.35 0.91 7.68
C THR A 117 -7.55 0.94 9.19
N GLY A 118 -7.21 2.04 9.84
CA GLY A 118 -7.40 2.19 11.28
C GLY A 118 -8.87 2.07 11.72
N LEU A 119 -9.84 2.29 10.83
CA LEU A 119 -11.26 2.12 11.14
C LEU A 119 -11.92 0.97 10.38
N ASP A 120 -11.16 0.15 9.66
CA ASP A 120 -11.70 -0.94 8.82
C ASP A 120 -12.75 -0.47 7.79
N ILE A 121 -12.57 0.72 7.19
CA ILE A 121 -13.51 1.29 6.20
C ILE A 121 -12.83 1.84 4.95
N VAL A 122 -13.63 2.02 3.89
CA VAL A 122 -13.34 2.95 2.80
C VAL A 122 -14.32 4.12 2.88
N ALA A 123 -13.85 5.36 2.74
CA ALA A 123 -14.70 6.54 2.72
C ALA A 123 -14.77 7.14 1.31
N ARG A 124 -15.98 7.41 0.81
CA ARG A 124 -16.19 8.23 -0.39
C ARG A 124 -16.30 9.69 0.02
N TYR A 125 -15.32 10.49 -0.36
CA TYR A 125 -15.26 11.92 -0.07
C TYR A 125 -15.46 12.74 -1.34
N SER A 126 -16.42 13.67 -1.29
CA SER A 126 -16.69 14.57 -2.41
C SER A 126 -15.73 15.76 -2.39
N LEU A 127 -14.99 15.95 -3.48
CA LEU A 127 -14.10 17.10 -3.60
C LEU A 127 -14.87 18.41 -3.79
N SER A 128 -16.06 18.37 -4.40
CA SER A 128 -16.89 19.56 -4.59
C SER A 128 -17.65 19.95 -3.32
N LYS A 129 -18.28 18.97 -2.65
CA LYS A 129 -19.05 19.21 -1.42
C LYS A 129 -18.19 19.26 -0.16
N LYS A 130 -16.90 18.93 -0.27
CA LYS A 130 -15.91 18.86 0.81
C LYS A 130 -16.37 18.03 2.03
N LYS A 131 -17.11 16.95 1.78
CA LYS A 131 -17.65 16.06 2.83
C LYS A 131 -17.64 14.59 2.42
N ILE A 132 -17.67 13.73 3.42
CA ILE A 132 -17.92 12.30 3.21
C ILE A 132 -19.36 12.12 2.76
N LEU A 133 -19.55 11.38 1.67
CA LEU A 133 -20.87 11.02 1.15
C LEU A 133 -21.36 9.70 1.75
N CYS A 134 -20.48 8.71 1.82
CA CYS A 134 -20.76 7.41 2.43
C CYS A 134 -19.46 6.73 2.90
N VAL A 135 -19.63 5.69 3.70
CA VAL A 135 -18.56 4.79 4.13
C VAL A 135 -18.94 3.35 3.75
N TYR A 136 -17.95 2.59 3.28
CA TYR A 136 -18.07 1.17 3.01
C TYR A 136 -17.42 0.42 4.17
N ASN A 137 -18.20 -0.39 4.89
CA ASN A 137 -17.68 -1.20 5.98
C ASN A 137 -16.91 -2.40 5.41
N CYS A 138 -15.61 -2.49 5.70
CA CYS A 138 -14.79 -3.58 5.16
C CYS A 138 -14.91 -4.87 5.98
N PHE A 139 -15.56 -4.81 7.16
CA PHE A 139 -15.90 -5.96 7.99
C PHE A 139 -17.42 -6.00 8.22
N PRO A 140 -18.21 -6.52 7.26
CA PRO A 140 -19.67 -6.41 7.25
C PRO A 140 -20.37 -7.00 8.48
N GLU A 141 -19.73 -7.93 9.18
CA GLU A 141 -20.28 -8.64 10.34
C GLU A 141 -20.43 -7.72 11.56
N ILE A 142 -19.66 -6.62 11.63
CA ILE A 142 -19.74 -5.64 12.73
C ILE A 142 -19.69 -4.24 12.15
N ASP A 143 -20.75 -3.45 12.38
CA ASP A 143 -20.75 -2.03 12.01
C ASP A 143 -19.58 -1.30 12.64
N THR A 144 -18.85 -0.53 11.83
CA THR A 144 -17.68 0.25 12.26
C THR A 144 -17.97 1.09 13.50
N TRP A 145 -19.15 1.70 13.58
CA TRP A 145 -19.51 2.63 14.63
C TRP A 145 -19.98 1.95 15.92
N ASN A 146 -20.20 0.64 15.91
CA ASN A 146 -20.32 -0.15 17.14
C ASN A 146 -18.97 -0.27 17.86
N ARG A 147 -17.85 -0.07 17.14
CA ARG A 147 -16.49 -0.14 17.68
C ARG A 147 -15.83 1.22 17.88
N PHE A 148 -16.31 2.24 17.17
CA PHE A 148 -15.64 3.53 17.04
C PHE A 148 -16.62 4.69 17.22
N ASP A 149 -16.15 5.77 17.83
CA ASP A 149 -16.91 6.99 18.07
C ASP A 149 -16.68 8.01 16.95
N LYS A 150 -17.76 8.38 16.24
CA LYS A 150 -17.74 9.34 15.13
C LYS A 150 -17.20 10.73 15.52
N GLN A 151 -17.28 11.12 16.80
CA GLN A 151 -16.84 12.43 17.27
C GLN A 151 -15.35 12.47 17.63
N LYS A 152 -14.71 11.31 17.75
CA LYS A 152 -13.31 11.20 18.14
C LYS A 152 -12.37 11.64 17.02
N ASP A 153 -11.31 12.36 17.40
CA ASP A 153 -10.22 12.70 16.48
C ASP A 153 -9.16 11.60 16.44
N TYR A 154 -9.35 10.64 15.55
CA TYR A 154 -8.47 9.50 15.33
C TYR A 154 -7.10 9.86 14.77
N ARG A 155 -6.92 11.08 14.21
CA ARG A 155 -5.59 11.58 13.81
C ARG A 155 -4.65 11.75 15.00
N LYS A 156 -5.21 11.84 16.22
CA LYS A 156 -4.48 12.00 17.48
C LYS A 156 -4.20 10.68 18.19
N ILE A 157 -4.68 9.57 17.64
CA ILE A 157 -4.50 8.24 18.21
C ILE A 157 -3.36 7.53 17.48
N ASN A 158 -2.44 6.92 18.23
CA ASN A 158 -1.27 6.26 17.65
C ASN A 158 -1.64 5.03 16.81
N THR A 159 -2.62 4.26 17.28
CA THR A 159 -3.06 3.02 16.64
C THR A 159 -4.45 2.64 17.14
N THR A 160 -5.24 2.03 16.27
CA THR A 160 -6.53 1.40 16.57
C THR A 160 -6.44 -0.13 16.45
N LYS A 161 -5.23 -0.68 16.30
CA LYS A 161 -4.98 -2.14 16.30
C LYS A 161 -5.46 -2.77 17.62
N PRO A 162 -5.95 -4.02 17.59
CA PRO A 162 -6.05 -4.90 16.43
C PRO A 162 -7.21 -4.52 15.49
N HIS A 163 -6.93 -4.48 14.19
CA HIS A 163 -7.94 -4.29 13.14
C HIS A 163 -8.79 -5.56 12.97
N LEU A 164 -10.04 -5.49 12.51
CA LEU A 164 -10.83 -6.69 12.18
C LEU A 164 -10.63 -7.15 10.73
N CYS A 165 -10.44 -6.20 9.82
CA CYS A 165 -10.25 -6.47 8.40
C CYS A 165 -8.85 -6.09 7.94
N HIS A 166 -8.42 -4.87 8.30
CA HIS A 166 -7.24 -4.21 7.76
C HIS A 166 -7.33 -4.12 6.21
N PRO A 167 -8.22 -3.26 5.66
CA PRO A 167 -8.28 -3.03 4.22
C PRO A 167 -6.99 -2.33 3.76
N ASN A 168 -6.42 -2.76 2.64
CA ASN A 168 -5.14 -2.24 2.15
C ASN A 168 -5.27 -1.29 0.95
N HIS A 169 -6.16 -1.61 0.01
CA HIS A 169 -6.23 -0.94 -1.28
C HIS A 169 -7.65 -0.97 -1.83
N VAL A 170 -8.00 0.02 -2.64
CA VAL A 170 -9.26 0.09 -3.36
C VAL A 170 -9.02 0.32 -4.86
N THR A 171 -9.74 -0.39 -5.70
CA THR A 171 -9.82 -0.10 -7.14
C THR A 171 -11.27 0.04 -7.57
N ILE A 172 -11.50 0.73 -8.68
CA ILE A 172 -12.84 0.93 -9.22
C ILE A 172 -12.85 0.44 -10.66
N HIS A 173 -13.82 -0.42 -10.98
CA HIS A 173 -14.05 -0.97 -12.31
C HIS A 173 -15.55 -1.20 -12.51
N ASP A 174 -16.10 -0.81 -13.65
CA ASP A 174 -17.50 -0.99 -14.02
C ASP A 174 -18.47 -0.60 -12.90
N ASP A 175 -18.25 0.61 -12.34
CA ASP A 175 -19.04 1.18 -11.25
C ASP A 175 -19.12 0.30 -9.98
N LYS A 176 -18.06 -0.48 -9.74
CA LYS A 176 -17.89 -1.30 -8.53
C LYS A 176 -16.57 -0.99 -7.86
N LEU A 177 -16.56 -0.99 -6.53
CA LEU A 177 -15.36 -0.93 -5.72
C LEU A 177 -14.87 -2.33 -5.41
N PHE A 178 -13.56 -2.54 -5.55
CA PHE A 178 -12.86 -3.76 -5.19
C PHE A 178 -11.86 -3.44 -4.09
N ILE A 179 -12.06 -4.00 -2.90
CA ILE A 179 -11.32 -3.66 -1.69
C ILE A 179 -10.56 -4.88 -1.19
N THR A 180 -9.23 -4.84 -1.21
CA THR A 180 -8.39 -5.95 -0.69
C THR A 180 -8.42 -5.97 0.83
N ARG A 181 -8.69 -7.12 1.44
CA ARG A 181 -8.76 -7.30 2.90
C ARG A 181 -7.61 -8.16 3.40
N TYR A 182 -6.74 -7.61 4.25
CA TYR A 182 -5.55 -8.31 4.76
C TYR A 182 -5.94 -9.58 5.52
N LYS A 183 -6.87 -9.48 6.48
CA LYS A 183 -7.16 -10.57 7.43
C LYS A 183 -7.99 -11.68 6.79
N GLN A 184 -8.90 -11.31 5.91
CA GLN A 184 -9.79 -12.22 5.19
C GLN A 184 -9.13 -12.84 3.96
N GLN A 185 -8.01 -12.27 3.47
CA GLN A 185 -7.28 -12.75 2.30
C GLN A 185 -8.13 -12.82 1.03
N ASP A 186 -8.95 -11.79 0.83
CA ASP A 186 -9.90 -11.70 -0.27
C ASP A 186 -10.07 -10.25 -0.77
N VAL A 187 -10.96 -10.08 -1.74
CA VAL A 187 -11.39 -8.79 -2.27
C VAL A 187 -12.89 -8.65 -2.08
N LEU A 188 -13.31 -7.70 -1.26
CA LEU A 188 -14.70 -7.38 -1.04
C LEU A 188 -15.19 -6.42 -2.13
N VAL A 189 -16.32 -6.76 -2.76
CA VAL A 189 -16.86 -6.00 -3.89
C VAL A 189 -18.13 -5.25 -3.49
N TYR A 190 -18.14 -3.94 -3.72
CA TYR A 190 -19.28 -3.06 -3.43
C TYR A 190 -19.79 -2.38 -4.71
N SER A 191 -21.09 -2.10 -4.78
CA SER A 191 -21.61 -1.08 -5.69
C SER A 191 -21.19 0.32 -5.21
N LEU A 192 -21.17 1.31 -6.09
CA LEU A 192 -20.88 2.70 -5.70
C LEU A 192 -21.89 3.25 -4.67
N GLU A 193 -23.10 2.69 -4.59
CA GLU A 193 -24.16 3.04 -3.64
C GLU A 193 -23.99 2.38 -2.27
N GLY A 194 -23.06 1.43 -2.12
CA GLY A 194 -22.75 0.80 -0.83
C GLY A 194 -23.39 -0.56 -0.59
N LYS A 195 -23.90 -1.23 -1.63
CA LYS A 195 -24.35 -2.63 -1.53
C LYS A 195 -23.17 -3.59 -1.74
N ILE A 196 -22.99 -4.58 -0.87
CA ILE A 196 -22.06 -5.69 -1.13
C ILE A 196 -22.62 -6.51 -2.30
N ILE A 197 -21.81 -6.67 -3.33
CA ILE A 197 -22.18 -7.41 -4.54
C ILE A 197 -21.57 -8.81 -4.50
N ASP A 198 -20.32 -8.91 -4.09
CA ASP A 198 -19.55 -10.16 -4.20
C ASP A 198 -18.34 -10.16 -3.25
N THR A 199 -17.67 -11.31 -3.14
CA THR A 199 -16.37 -11.47 -2.48
C THR A 199 -15.49 -12.43 -3.28
N ILE A 200 -14.33 -11.94 -3.73
CA ILE A 200 -13.37 -12.73 -4.51
C ILE A 200 -12.33 -13.31 -3.56
N ILE A 201 -12.39 -14.61 -3.32
CA ILE A 201 -11.44 -15.31 -2.47
C ILE A 201 -10.10 -15.46 -3.19
N LEU A 202 -9.02 -14.98 -2.56
CA LEU A 202 -7.68 -15.10 -3.14
C LEU A 202 -6.91 -16.29 -2.56
N ASN A 203 -6.97 -16.53 -1.24
CA ASN A 203 -6.38 -17.67 -0.51
C ASN A 203 -4.89 -17.99 -0.78
N GLU A 204 -4.16 -17.12 -1.47
CA GLU A 204 -2.74 -17.30 -1.80
C GLU A 204 -1.80 -16.54 -0.87
N GLY A 205 -2.35 -15.88 0.15
CA GLY A 205 -1.68 -15.05 1.14
C GLY A 205 -2.40 -13.72 1.32
N ILE A 206 -1.77 -12.80 2.07
CA ILE A 206 -2.32 -11.47 2.35
C ILE A 206 -2.24 -10.60 1.08
N PRO A 207 -3.38 -10.13 0.52
CA PRO A 207 -3.38 -9.18 -0.57
C PRO A 207 -3.02 -7.78 -0.07
N HIS A 208 -2.24 -7.03 -0.86
CA HIS A 208 -1.83 -5.67 -0.50
C HIS A 208 -2.35 -4.62 -1.47
N ASP A 209 -2.08 -4.75 -2.77
CA ASP A 209 -2.50 -3.79 -3.79
C ASP A 209 -3.48 -4.42 -4.77
N GLY A 210 -4.23 -3.56 -5.47
CA GLY A 210 -5.03 -3.94 -6.63
C GLY A 210 -4.77 -2.99 -7.79
N SER A 211 -4.76 -3.49 -9.01
CA SER A 211 -4.69 -2.68 -10.22
C SER A 211 -5.50 -3.32 -11.33
N ILE A 212 -5.86 -2.52 -12.33
CA ILE A 212 -6.56 -2.99 -13.52
C ILE A 212 -5.65 -2.75 -14.71
N PHE A 213 -5.40 -3.79 -15.48
CA PHE A 213 -4.66 -3.68 -16.73
C PHE A 213 -5.27 -4.59 -17.79
N ASN A 214 -5.54 -4.05 -18.97
CA ASN A 214 -6.26 -4.73 -20.04
C ASN A 214 -7.56 -5.39 -19.52
N ASN A 215 -7.62 -6.72 -19.57
CA ASN A 215 -8.74 -7.53 -19.13
C ASN A 215 -8.52 -8.22 -17.78
N LYS A 216 -7.55 -7.75 -16.98
CA LYS A 216 -7.11 -8.40 -15.75
C LYS A 216 -7.22 -7.45 -14.55
N LEU A 217 -7.77 -7.96 -13.46
CA LEU A 217 -7.56 -7.45 -12.11
C LEU A 217 -6.27 -8.09 -11.58
N ILE A 218 -5.33 -7.28 -11.14
CA ILE A 218 -4.00 -7.74 -10.73
C ILE A 218 -3.79 -7.35 -9.27
N TYR A 219 -3.46 -8.34 -8.45
CA TYR A 219 -3.23 -8.18 -7.02
C TYR A 219 -1.81 -8.59 -6.64
N THR A 220 -1.16 -7.78 -5.82
CA THR A 220 0.07 -8.17 -5.12
C THR A 220 -0.29 -8.93 -3.85
N VAL A 221 0.43 -10.02 -3.61
CA VAL A 221 0.34 -10.78 -2.36
C VAL A 221 1.67 -10.71 -1.66
N VAL A 222 1.66 -10.35 -0.37
CA VAL A 222 2.87 -9.95 0.37
C VAL A 222 3.98 -11.01 0.40
N ASN A 223 3.64 -12.28 0.18
CA ASN A 223 4.56 -13.41 0.12
C ASN A 223 5.29 -13.57 -1.23
N GLY A 224 5.19 -12.59 -2.14
CA GLY A 224 5.91 -12.62 -3.41
C GLY A 224 5.15 -13.29 -4.55
N LYS A 225 3.82 -13.31 -4.50
CA LYS A 225 2.97 -13.74 -5.61
C LYS A 225 2.25 -12.54 -6.23
N ILE A 226 1.97 -12.65 -7.52
CA ILE A 226 1.00 -11.82 -8.24
C ILE A 226 -0.18 -12.72 -8.59
N ILE A 227 -1.39 -12.25 -8.35
CA ILE A 227 -2.62 -12.92 -8.77
C ILE A 227 -3.23 -12.07 -9.88
N GLU A 228 -3.52 -12.69 -11.02
CA GLU A 228 -4.23 -12.06 -12.12
C GLU A 228 -5.57 -12.75 -12.29
N ILE A 229 -6.65 -11.98 -12.27
CA ILE A 229 -8.03 -12.47 -12.40
C ILE A 229 -8.65 -11.84 -13.64
N ASN A 230 -9.27 -12.63 -14.50
CA ASN A 230 -10.03 -12.10 -15.64
C ASN A 230 -11.19 -11.24 -15.14
N LYS A 231 -11.17 -9.94 -15.49
CA LYS A 231 -12.12 -8.97 -14.94
C LYS A 231 -13.57 -9.17 -15.45
N ASN A 232 -13.75 -9.87 -16.58
CA ASN A 232 -15.07 -10.07 -17.18
C ASN A 232 -15.87 -11.21 -16.51
N ASN A 233 -15.17 -12.25 -16.04
CA ASN A 233 -15.83 -13.43 -15.45
C ASN A 233 -15.47 -13.67 -13.98
N LEU A 234 -14.44 -13.00 -13.45
CA LEU A 234 -13.96 -13.07 -12.07
C LEU A 234 -13.59 -14.49 -11.59
N LYS A 235 -13.45 -15.46 -12.50
CA LYS A 235 -13.21 -16.88 -12.19
C LYS A 235 -11.84 -17.36 -12.66
N GLU A 236 -11.40 -16.94 -13.84
CA GLU A 236 -10.09 -17.32 -14.36
C GLU A 236 -8.99 -16.62 -13.56
N THR A 237 -8.21 -17.41 -12.83
CA THR A 237 -7.17 -16.91 -11.94
C THR A 237 -5.83 -17.52 -12.33
N GLU A 238 -4.84 -16.66 -12.55
CA GLU A 238 -3.44 -17.01 -12.81
C GLU A 238 -2.59 -16.57 -11.61
N ILE A 239 -1.76 -17.47 -11.09
CA ILE A 239 -0.89 -17.21 -9.94
C ILE A 239 0.56 -17.24 -10.39
N ILE A 240 1.23 -16.10 -10.24
CA ILE A 240 2.61 -15.92 -10.66
C ILE A 240 3.49 -15.83 -9.42
N ASN A 241 4.23 -16.89 -9.13
CA ASN A 241 5.12 -16.93 -7.98
C ASN A 241 6.51 -16.34 -8.31
N LEU A 242 6.80 -15.15 -7.80
CA LEU A 242 8.07 -14.45 -8.03
C LEU A 242 9.22 -15.03 -7.18
N ASN A 243 8.93 -15.87 -6.18
CA ASN A 243 9.96 -16.56 -5.39
C ASN A 243 10.84 -17.48 -6.24
N LYS A 244 10.39 -17.89 -7.43
CA LYS A 244 11.18 -18.68 -8.39
C LYS A 244 12.52 -18.02 -8.78
N PHE A 245 12.65 -16.71 -8.60
CA PHE A 245 13.87 -15.97 -8.89
C PHE A 245 14.86 -15.90 -7.71
N GLU A 246 14.47 -16.33 -6.51
CA GLU A 246 15.36 -16.32 -5.36
C GLU A 246 15.97 -17.71 -5.10
N LYS A 247 17.26 -17.84 -5.44
CA LYS A 247 17.99 -19.10 -5.36
C LYS A 247 18.60 -19.39 -3.99
N LYS A 248 18.77 -18.37 -3.14
CA LYS A 248 19.45 -18.49 -1.83
C LYS A 248 18.49 -18.65 -0.66
N GLY A 249 17.23 -18.99 -0.91
CA GLY A 249 16.21 -19.16 0.14
C GLY A 249 15.86 -17.90 0.94
N ARG A 250 16.28 -16.72 0.45
CA ARG A 250 16.03 -15.44 1.13
C ARG A 250 14.57 -15.03 0.98
N SER A 251 14.02 -14.35 1.98
CA SER A 251 12.72 -13.71 1.79
C SER A 251 12.85 -12.55 0.79
N LEU A 252 11.93 -12.49 -0.18
CA LEU A 252 11.82 -11.37 -1.13
C LEU A 252 11.47 -10.05 -0.44
N GLY A 253 10.97 -10.06 0.79
CA GLY A 253 10.33 -8.90 1.40
C GLY A 253 8.82 -8.90 1.17
N TRP A 254 8.11 -7.93 1.77
CA TRP A 254 6.71 -7.66 1.48
C TRP A 254 6.56 -7.23 0.03
N CYS A 255 5.98 -8.08 -0.81
CA CYS A 255 5.64 -7.75 -2.20
C CYS A 255 4.47 -6.76 -2.20
N ARG A 256 4.73 -5.53 -2.66
CA ARG A 256 3.76 -4.43 -2.70
C ARG A 256 4.25 -3.29 -3.59
N GLY A 257 3.31 -2.55 -4.16
CA GLY A 257 3.52 -1.70 -5.32
C GLY A 257 3.63 -2.56 -6.58
N PHE A 258 2.75 -2.31 -7.54
CA PHE A 258 2.79 -2.95 -8.84
C PHE A 258 2.41 -1.93 -9.91
N GLN A 259 3.17 -1.91 -11.00
CA GLN A 259 2.82 -1.16 -12.19
C GLN A 259 3.29 -1.91 -13.43
N GLN A 260 2.37 -2.18 -14.34
CA GLN A 260 2.71 -2.63 -15.67
C GLN A 260 2.94 -1.43 -16.59
N LEU A 261 4.00 -1.48 -17.38
CA LEU A 261 4.38 -0.50 -18.39
C LEU A 261 4.78 -1.26 -19.65
N ASP A 262 3.94 -1.18 -20.69
CA ASP A 262 4.13 -1.89 -21.95
C ASP A 262 4.37 -3.39 -21.69
N ASP A 263 5.54 -3.91 -22.09
CA ASP A 263 5.96 -5.30 -21.89
C ASP A 263 6.83 -5.50 -20.63
N LYS A 264 6.75 -4.60 -19.65
CA LYS A 264 7.51 -4.65 -18.39
C LYS A 264 6.59 -4.59 -17.18
N ASN A 265 6.90 -5.42 -16.18
CA ASN A 265 6.19 -5.47 -14.91
C ASN A 265 7.11 -4.96 -13.80
N TYR A 266 6.75 -3.85 -13.17
CA TYR A 266 7.49 -3.28 -12.05
C TYR A 266 6.83 -3.67 -10.74
N VAL A 267 7.61 -4.29 -9.86
CA VAL A 267 7.13 -4.80 -8.56
C VAL A 267 8.02 -4.24 -7.45
N GLY A 268 7.39 -3.70 -6.43
CA GLY A 268 8.07 -3.23 -5.23
C GLY A 268 8.19 -4.36 -4.21
N PHE A 269 9.31 -4.37 -3.50
CA PHE A 269 9.49 -5.23 -2.34
C PHE A 269 10.00 -4.39 -1.19
N SER A 270 9.34 -4.47 -0.05
CA SER A 270 9.82 -3.85 1.19
C SER A 270 10.47 -4.86 2.11
N ARG A 271 11.63 -4.52 2.67
CA ARG A 271 12.34 -5.38 3.61
C ARG A 271 11.46 -5.76 4.81
N ILE A 272 11.37 -7.06 5.09
CA ILE A 272 10.66 -7.57 6.27
C ILE A 272 11.45 -7.23 7.53
N ARG A 273 10.77 -6.71 8.56
CA ARG A 273 11.37 -6.53 9.90
C ARG A 273 11.25 -7.81 10.73
N PRO A 274 12.16 -8.09 11.67
CA PRO A 274 11.98 -9.14 12.64
C PRO A 274 10.93 -8.64 13.62
N THR A 275 9.84 -9.35 13.74
CA THR A 275 8.93 -9.13 14.87
C THR A 275 9.50 -9.86 16.08
N LYS A 276 9.23 -9.38 17.30
CA LYS A 276 9.59 -10.09 18.54
C LYS A 276 9.06 -11.54 18.56
N PHE A 277 7.98 -11.83 17.83
CA PHE A 277 7.42 -13.17 17.68
C PHE A 277 8.39 -14.14 16.96
N ILE A 278 9.09 -13.68 15.93
CA ILE A 278 10.15 -14.46 15.25
C ILE A 278 11.33 -14.72 16.20
N GLU A 279 11.51 -13.90 17.24
CA GLU A 279 12.51 -14.15 18.28
C GLU A 279 12.04 -15.13 19.36
N ASN A 280 10.76 -15.14 19.72
CA ASN A 280 10.24 -16.08 20.72
C ASN A 280 10.12 -17.52 20.19
N VAL A 281 9.96 -17.70 18.88
CA VAL A 281 10.03 -19.03 18.24
C VAL A 281 11.47 -19.56 18.15
N LYS A 282 12.49 -18.74 18.47
CA LYS A 282 13.92 -19.17 18.50
C LYS A 282 14.21 -20.27 19.52
N TRP A 283 13.38 -20.44 20.55
CA TRP A 283 13.58 -21.52 21.54
C TRP A 283 13.09 -22.89 21.05
N LEU A 284 12.25 -22.95 20.01
CA LEU A 284 11.49 -24.15 19.65
C LEU A 284 12.00 -24.94 18.42
N GLY A 285 13.20 -24.68 17.89
CA GLY A 285 13.71 -25.60 16.87
C GLY A 285 14.97 -25.19 16.13
N ASN A 286 16.04 -25.96 16.36
CA ASN A 286 17.21 -26.08 15.51
C ASN A 286 16.81 -26.55 14.09
N LYS A 287 16.61 -25.62 13.14
CA LYS A 287 16.67 -25.89 11.68
C LYS A 287 16.64 -24.66 10.75
N LEU A 288 16.75 -23.43 11.28
CA LEU A 288 16.90 -22.23 10.44
C LEU A 288 18.39 -21.92 10.27
N THR A 289 18.99 -22.42 9.18
CA THR A 289 20.36 -22.08 8.81
C THR A 289 20.52 -20.56 8.63
N ASN A 290 21.72 -20.04 8.89
CA ASN A 290 22.05 -18.62 8.78
C ASN A 290 21.73 -17.98 7.41
N GLU A 291 21.49 -18.78 6.37
CA GLU A 291 21.11 -18.30 5.03
C GLU A 291 19.68 -17.77 4.96
N VAL A 292 18.76 -18.31 5.77
CA VAL A 292 17.38 -17.79 5.92
C VAL A 292 17.37 -16.41 6.62
N LYS A 293 18.49 -16.00 7.23
CA LYS A 293 18.64 -14.68 7.89
C LYS A 293 18.87 -13.52 6.92
N LEU A 294 19.29 -13.76 5.67
CA LEU A 294 19.58 -12.69 4.73
C LEU A 294 18.29 -12.19 4.07
N LYS A 295 17.70 -11.14 4.63
CA LYS A 295 16.54 -10.47 4.02
C LYS A 295 17.00 -9.59 2.88
N LYS A 296 16.31 -9.63 1.74
CA LYS A 296 16.62 -8.70 0.64
C LYS A 296 16.23 -7.27 1.04
N PRO A 297 17.00 -6.26 0.59
CA PRO A 297 16.69 -4.86 0.86
C PRO A 297 15.37 -4.46 0.18
N THR A 298 14.80 -3.34 0.64
CA THR A 298 13.74 -2.66 -0.10
C THR A 298 14.23 -2.27 -1.49
N ARG A 299 13.46 -2.64 -2.50
CA ARG A 299 13.89 -2.57 -3.90
C ARG A 299 12.71 -2.51 -4.87
N LEU A 300 13.00 -2.02 -6.06
CA LEU A 300 12.16 -2.12 -7.24
C LEU A 300 12.72 -3.20 -8.15
N VAL A 301 11.89 -4.12 -8.62
CA VAL A 301 12.28 -5.16 -9.59
C VAL A 301 11.45 -4.99 -10.85
N CYS A 302 12.11 -4.97 -12.00
CA CYS A 302 11.50 -4.95 -13.31
C CYS A 302 11.61 -6.36 -13.91
N TYR A 303 10.47 -6.97 -14.20
CA TYR A 303 10.35 -8.23 -14.91
C TYR A 303 9.92 -7.99 -16.35
N ASN A 304 10.20 -8.93 -17.25
CA ASN A 304 9.57 -8.93 -18.56
C ASN A 304 8.08 -9.29 -18.48
N LYS A 305 7.37 -9.14 -19.60
CA LYS A 305 5.91 -9.29 -19.74
C LYS A 305 5.33 -10.55 -19.08
N ASN A 306 5.97 -11.70 -19.26
CA ASN A 306 5.50 -13.00 -18.77
C ASN A 306 6.20 -13.47 -17.49
N TYR A 307 6.92 -12.57 -16.81
CA TYR A 307 7.68 -12.88 -15.60
C TYR A 307 8.62 -14.09 -15.76
N SER A 308 9.24 -14.26 -16.94
CA SER A 308 10.22 -15.33 -17.18
C SER A 308 11.64 -14.92 -16.79
N LYS A 309 11.95 -13.61 -16.76
CA LYS A 309 13.24 -13.08 -16.33
C LYS A 309 13.14 -11.74 -15.61
N ILE A 310 14.08 -11.51 -14.70
CA ILE A 310 14.35 -10.18 -14.14
C ILE A 310 15.16 -9.39 -15.17
N LEU A 311 14.67 -8.20 -15.53
CA LEU A 311 15.34 -7.26 -16.42
C LEU A 311 16.22 -6.28 -15.64
N LYS A 312 15.76 -5.83 -14.47
CA LYS A 312 16.48 -4.86 -13.63
C LYS A 312 16.07 -5.00 -12.17
N GLU A 313 17.01 -4.73 -11.27
CA GLU A 313 16.76 -4.56 -9.83
C GLU A 313 17.39 -3.24 -9.38
N ILE A 314 16.64 -2.43 -8.62
CA ILE A 314 17.09 -1.15 -8.07
C ILE A 314 16.95 -1.22 -6.56
N ASN A 315 18.07 -1.12 -5.84
CA ASN A 315 18.08 -1.07 -4.39
C ASN A 315 17.64 0.33 -3.93
N LEU A 316 16.45 0.41 -3.34
CA LEU A 316 15.85 1.67 -2.90
C LEU A 316 16.32 2.08 -1.50
N GLU A 317 16.82 1.15 -0.67
CA GLU A 317 17.37 1.48 0.65
C GLU A 317 18.61 2.35 0.55
N LYS A 318 19.44 2.16 -0.50
CA LYS A 318 20.59 3.02 -0.78
C LYS A 318 20.22 4.47 -1.06
N LEU A 319 18.95 4.73 -1.36
CA LEU A 319 18.37 6.05 -1.61
C LEU A 319 17.50 6.50 -0.42
N GLY A 320 17.56 5.79 0.71
CA GLY A 320 16.80 6.15 1.90
C GLY A 320 15.29 5.88 1.79
N ILE A 321 14.85 5.01 0.88
CA ILE A 321 13.49 4.46 0.89
C ILE A 321 13.54 3.10 1.59
N ASN A 322 13.08 3.04 2.83
CA ASN A 322 13.09 1.80 3.60
C ASN A 322 11.82 0.98 3.37
N TRP A 323 10.71 1.60 2.95
CA TRP A 323 9.45 0.93 2.61
C TRP A 323 8.90 1.55 1.33
N VAL A 324 8.60 0.71 0.34
CA VAL A 324 7.82 1.10 -0.84
C VAL A 324 6.35 0.74 -0.60
N PHE A 325 5.43 1.61 -0.98
CA PHE A 325 3.99 1.36 -0.88
C PHE A 325 3.28 1.40 -2.22
N SER A 326 3.72 2.22 -3.17
CA SER A 326 3.17 2.21 -4.53
C SER A 326 4.22 2.51 -5.57
N ILE A 327 3.92 2.05 -6.79
CA ILE A 327 4.63 2.36 -8.02
C ILE A 327 3.53 2.80 -8.98
N LEU A 328 3.62 4.02 -9.51
CA LEU A 328 2.56 4.64 -10.31
C LEU A 328 3.13 5.10 -11.65
N LYS A 329 2.43 4.84 -12.75
CA LYS A 329 2.76 5.38 -14.07
C LYS A 329 2.50 6.88 -14.11
N TYR A 330 3.53 7.67 -14.50
CA TYR A 330 3.39 9.08 -14.83
C TYR A 330 3.71 9.33 -16.30
#